data_AF-A0ABD6FLT4-F1
#
_entry.id   AF-A0ABD6FLT4-F1
#
_cell.length_a   1.000
_cell.length_b   1.000
_cell.length_c   1.000
_cell.angle_alpha   90.00
_cell.angle_beta   90.00
_cell.angle_gamma   90.00
#
_symmetry.space_group_name_H-M   'P 1'
#
loop_
_entity.id
_entity.type
_entity.pdbx_description
1 polymer ?
#
loop_
_entity_poly.entity_id
_entity_poly.type
_entity_poly.pdbx_seq_one_letter_code
_entity_poly.pdbx_strand_id
1 'polypeptide(L)'
;MPNRGELQAEVPRKGRLKSRHVTLLAIGGCIGASLFVGVGEVVRSAGAGAVLSFFLGGVIVYFVMLMLGEMTTARPELGTFVDYARVGVGGWAAFAVGWLYWYLFVAIIAFEAVVAGQVIGGWLGVPNWLCSLGVMAVFVGLNLYSARGFGEAEFLLAGIKIATILVLGVGAVGYV
;
A
#
# COMPACT_ATOMS: atom_id res chain seq x y z
N MET A 1 -9.40 32.52 -28.34
CA MET A 1 -8.76 31.33 -27.74
C MET A 1 -9.27 31.22 -26.32
N PRO A 2 -9.94 30.13 -25.92
CA PRO A 2 -10.45 29.99 -24.55
C PRO A 2 -9.30 30.00 -23.55
N ASN A 3 -9.51 30.63 -22.40
CA ASN A 3 -8.48 30.87 -21.40
C ASN A 3 -8.14 29.54 -20.68
N ARG A 4 -6.89 29.32 -20.25
CA ARG A 4 -6.45 28.05 -19.63
C ARG A 4 -7.23 27.67 -18.35
N GLY A 5 -7.99 28.62 -17.78
CA GLY A 5 -8.93 28.41 -16.66
C GLY A 5 -10.29 27.82 -17.04
N GLU A 6 -10.68 27.80 -18.32
CA GLU A 6 -11.99 27.30 -18.77
C GLU A 6 -11.98 25.79 -19.12
N LEU A 7 -10.78 25.19 -19.24
CA LEU A 7 -10.60 23.74 -19.44
C LEU A 7 -10.64 22.93 -18.13
N GLN A 8 -10.80 23.60 -16.99
CA GLN A 8 -11.01 22.98 -15.67
C GLN A 8 -12.43 23.23 -15.16
N ALA A 9 -13.44 23.03 -16.01
CA ALA A 9 -14.77 22.79 -15.49
C ALA A 9 -14.70 21.52 -14.62
N GLU A 10 -14.63 21.69 -13.29
CA GLU A 10 -14.82 20.63 -12.32
C GLU A 10 -16.20 20.02 -12.59
N VAL A 11 -16.21 18.94 -13.37
CA VAL A 11 -17.35 18.03 -13.42
C VAL A 11 -17.60 17.66 -11.95
N PRO A 12 -18.79 17.93 -11.38
CA PRO A 12 -19.09 17.56 -10.00
C PRO A 12 -19.20 16.03 -9.96
N ARG A 13 -18.06 15.36 -9.79
CA ARG A 13 -17.97 13.90 -9.76
C ARG A 13 -18.31 13.43 -8.35
N LYS A 14 -19.62 13.36 -8.07
CA LYS A 14 -20.17 12.61 -6.93
C LYS A 14 -19.50 11.23 -6.90
N GLY A 15 -18.68 10.96 -5.90
CA GLY A 15 -18.09 9.63 -5.67
C GLY A 15 -16.57 9.52 -5.56
N ARG A 16 -15.78 10.58 -5.81
CA ARG A 16 -14.32 10.50 -5.61
C ARG A 16 -13.93 10.65 -4.14
N LEU A 17 -13.01 9.79 -3.69
CA LEU A 17 -12.29 9.93 -2.43
C LEU A 17 -11.61 11.32 -2.39
N LYS A 18 -11.76 12.05 -1.27
CA LYS A 18 -11.10 13.35 -1.08
C LYS A 18 -9.58 13.17 -1.17
N SER A 19 -8.84 14.21 -1.55
CA SER A 19 -7.36 14.15 -1.64
C SER A 19 -6.72 13.57 -0.37
N ARG A 20 -7.20 13.98 0.81
CA ARG A 20 -6.76 13.42 2.11
C ARG A 20 -7.02 11.92 2.26
N HIS A 21 -8.12 11.40 1.72
CA HIS A 21 -8.40 9.96 1.74
C HIS A 21 -7.40 9.21 0.86
N VAL A 22 -7.09 9.73 -0.32
CA VAL A 22 -6.11 9.13 -1.24
C VAL A 22 -4.71 9.11 -0.62
N THR A 23 -4.30 10.20 0.03
CA THR A 23 -3.01 10.24 0.73
C THR A 23 -2.96 9.27 1.89
N LEU A 24 -4.00 9.21 2.72
CA LEU A 24 -4.02 8.26 3.84
C LEU A 24 -4.08 6.81 3.36
N LEU A 25 -4.79 6.53 2.26
CA LEU A 25 -4.82 5.23 1.61
C LEU A 25 -3.42 4.83 1.12
N ALA A 26 -2.70 5.76 0.49
CA ALA A 26 -1.33 5.51 0.04
C ALA A 26 -0.38 5.22 1.22
N ILE A 27 -0.43 6.02 2.29
CA ILE A 27 0.36 5.80 3.50
C ILE A 27 -0.03 4.47 4.16
N GLY A 28 -1.32 4.21 4.31
CA GLY A 28 -1.86 2.99 4.91
C GLY A 28 -1.60 1.72 4.09
N GLY A 29 -1.50 1.84 2.76
CA GLY A 29 -1.11 0.76 1.87
C GLY A 29 0.39 0.44 1.97
N CYS A 30 1.24 1.45 2.20
CA CYS A 30 2.65 1.23 2.52
C CYS A 30 2.83 0.56 3.90
N ILE A 31 1.93 0.85 4.84
CA ILE A 31 1.93 0.27 6.18
C ILE A 31 1.11 -1.04 6.17
N GLY A 32 1.77 -2.14 5.79
CA GLY A 32 1.13 -3.45 5.73
C GLY A 32 1.20 -4.25 7.04
N ALA A 33 0.57 -5.42 7.02
CA ALA A 33 0.77 -6.45 8.05
C ALA A 33 2.27 -6.83 8.22
N SER A 34 3.05 -6.63 7.15
CA SER A 34 4.51 -6.81 7.12
C SER A 34 5.24 -5.99 8.20
N LEU A 35 4.78 -4.79 8.54
CA LEU A 35 5.43 -3.97 9.58
C LEU A 35 5.23 -4.56 10.98
N PHE A 36 4.05 -5.13 11.26
CA PHE A 36 3.69 -5.60 12.60
C PHE A 36 4.13 -7.03 12.86
N VAL A 37 3.99 -7.91 11.87
CA VAL A 37 4.29 -9.34 12.01
C VAL A 37 5.57 -9.72 11.26
N GLY A 38 5.75 -9.22 10.04
CA GLY A 38 6.90 -9.54 9.20
C GLY A 38 8.23 -9.01 9.77
N VAL A 39 8.24 -7.76 10.26
CA VAL A 39 9.45 -7.15 10.83
C VAL A 39 9.91 -7.88 12.09
N GLY A 40 8.98 -8.40 12.91
CA GLY A 40 9.33 -9.19 14.09
C GLY A 40 10.19 -10.40 13.74
N GLU A 41 9.86 -11.09 12.64
CA GLU A 41 10.64 -12.24 12.15
C GLU A 41 12.02 -11.84 11.62
N VAL A 42 12.09 -10.74 10.88
CA VAL A 42 13.36 -10.19 10.37
C VAL A 42 14.28 -9.76 11.52
N VAL A 43 13.75 -9.09 12.54
CA VAL A 43 14.52 -8.67 13.72
C VAL A 43 14.95 -9.88 14.55
N ARG A 44 14.09 -10.90 14.70
CA ARG A 44 14.42 -12.14 15.41
C ARG A 44 15.56 -12.91 14.74
N SER A 45 15.62 -12.90 13.41
CA SER A 45 16.63 -13.63 12.64
C SER A 45 17.91 -12.83 12.40
N ALA A 46 17.82 -11.54 12.07
CA ALA A 46 18.96 -10.70 11.71
C ALA A 46 19.47 -9.80 12.87
N GLY A 47 18.76 -9.75 14.00
CA GLY A 47 19.12 -8.93 15.15
C GLY A 47 19.19 -7.44 14.81
N ALA A 48 20.19 -6.75 15.35
CA ALA A 48 20.41 -5.31 15.09
C ALA A 48 20.66 -5.00 13.59
N GLY A 49 21.12 -5.98 12.80
CA GLY A 49 21.33 -5.83 11.36
C GLY A 49 20.04 -5.51 10.59
N ALA A 50 18.88 -5.92 11.11
CA ALA A 50 17.58 -5.62 10.52
C ALA A 50 17.34 -4.11 10.36
N VAL A 51 17.74 -3.30 11.34
CA VAL A 51 17.56 -1.84 11.30
C VAL A 51 18.34 -1.23 10.15
N LEU A 52 19.61 -1.64 9.99
CA LEU A 52 20.45 -1.15 8.90
C LEU A 52 19.91 -1.59 7.53
N SER A 53 19.43 -2.84 7.42
CA SER A 53 18.83 -3.35 6.19
C SER A 53 17.56 -2.58 5.80
N PHE A 54 16.67 -2.30 6.75
CA PHE A 54 15.46 -1.51 6.48
C PHE A 54 15.80 -0.06 6.13
N PHE A 55 16.79 0.54 6.79
CA PHE A 55 17.24 1.89 6.46
C PHE A 55 17.78 1.97 5.03
N LEU A 56 18.69 1.07 4.65
CA LEU A 56 19.25 1.04 3.29
C LEU A 56 18.18 0.75 2.24
N GLY A 57 17.27 -0.19 2.51
CA GLY A 57 16.12 -0.46 1.64
C GLY A 57 15.24 0.78 1.46
N GLY A 58 14.95 1.50 2.55
CA GLY A 58 14.19 2.75 2.54
C GLY A 58 14.86 3.84 1.71
N VAL A 59 16.19 3.99 1.81
CA VAL A 59 16.96 4.94 1.00
C VAL A 59 16.84 4.64 -0.49
N ILE A 60 16.93 3.37 -0.88
CA ILE A 60 16.77 2.96 -2.29
C ILE A 60 15.35 3.30 -2.78
N VAL A 61 14.32 2.93 -2.01
CA VAL A 61 12.93 3.24 -2.35
C VAL A 61 12.69 4.75 -2.45
N TYR A 62 13.29 5.53 -1.55
CA TYR A 62 13.21 6.99 -1.59
C TYR A 62 13.75 7.56 -2.90
N PHE A 63 14.94 7.12 -3.35
CA PHE A 63 15.48 7.56 -4.65
C PHE A 63 14.61 7.13 -5.83
N VAL A 64 14.04 5.92 -5.80
CA VAL A 64 13.11 5.46 -6.85
C VAL A 64 11.87 6.37 -6.90
N MET A 65 11.31 6.75 -5.74
CA MET A 65 10.16 7.65 -5.69
C MET A 65 10.50 9.07 -6.15
N LEU A 66 11.71 9.57 -5.86
CA LEU A 66 12.18 10.85 -6.38
C LEU A 66 12.26 10.84 -7.91
N MET A 67 12.91 9.83 -8.49
CA MET A 67 13.04 9.69 -9.94
C MET A 67 11.66 9.56 -10.60
N LEU A 68 10.75 8.79 -10.00
CA LEU A 68 9.39 8.65 -10.52
C LEU A 68 8.60 9.96 -10.41
N GLY A 69 8.82 10.74 -9.35
CA GLY A 69 8.24 12.07 -9.18
C GLY A 69 8.69 13.04 -10.28
N GLU A 70 9.99 13.07 -10.58
CA GLU A 70 10.55 13.89 -11.68
C GLU A 70 10.00 13.46 -13.04
N MET A 71 9.89 12.15 -13.30
CA MET A 71 9.28 11.65 -14.55
C MET A 71 7.81 12.06 -14.67
N THR A 72 7.07 12.02 -13.56
CA THR A 72 5.64 12.37 -13.54
C THR A 72 5.40 13.85 -13.74
N THR A 73 6.28 14.72 -13.23
CA THR A 73 6.19 16.16 -13.47
C THR A 73 6.67 16.55 -14.86
N ALA A 74 7.66 15.85 -15.42
CA ALA A 74 8.18 16.11 -16.75
C ALA A 74 7.22 15.65 -17.87
N ARG A 75 6.48 14.56 -17.67
CA ARG A 75 5.54 13.99 -18.66
C ARG A 75 4.19 13.60 -18.02
N PRO A 76 3.38 14.58 -17.61
CA PRO A 76 2.10 14.33 -16.94
C PRO A 76 1.04 13.66 -17.83
N GLU A 77 1.25 13.65 -19.14
CA GLU A 77 0.40 12.96 -20.12
C GLU A 77 0.55 11.43 -20.08
N LEU A 78 1.64 10.92 -19.51
CA LEU A 78 1.85 9.48 -19.34
C LEU A 78 1.06 9.00 -18.11
N GLY A 79 0.41 7.85 -18.26
CA GLY A 79 -0.50 7.32 -17.25
C GLY A 79 0.25 6.78 -16.02
N THR A 80 0.62 5.52 -16.08
CA THR A 80 1.24 4.81 -14.95
C THR A 80 2.74 4.66 -15.13
N PHE A 81 3.46 4.19 -14.11
CA PHE A 81 4.90 3.91 -14.23
C PHE A 81 5.24 2.84 -15.27
N VAL A 82 4.28 2.00 -15.65
CA VAL A 82 4.40 1.08 -16.78
C VAL A 82 4.58 1.85 -18.09
N ASP A 83 3.93 3.00 -18.24
CA ASP A 83 4.05 3.85 -19.43
C ASP A 83 5.39 4.58 -19.46
N TYR A 84 5.93 5.00 -18.30
CA TYR A 84 7.31 5.50 -18.23
C TYR A 84 8.32 4.45 -18.68
N ALA A 85 8.15 3.18 -18.25
CA ALA A 85 9.01 2.08 -18.71
C ALA A 85 8.87 1.84 -20.24
N ARG A 86 7.65 1.95 -20.78
CA ARG A 86 7.40 1.81 -22.22
C ARG A 86 8.16 2.82 -23.04
N VAL A 87 8.10 4.09 -22.63
CA VAL A 87 8.71 5.19 -23.39
C VAL A 87 10.22 5.29 -23.14
N GLY A 88 10.68 4.96 -21.92
CA GLY A 88 12.10 5.06 -21.57
C GLY A 88 12.95 3.88 -22.04
N VAL A 89 12.39 2.66 -22.06
CA VAL A 89 13.16 1.42 -22.32
C VAL A 89 12.57 0.61 -23.48
N GLY A 90 11.24 0.57 -23.59
CA GLY A 90 10.54 -0.07 -24.71
C GLY A 90 9.38 -0.96 -24.26
N GLY A 91 8.66 -1.52 -25.25
CA GLY A 91 7.44 -2.30 -25.01
C GLY A 91 7.66 -3.57 -24.15
N TRP A 92 8.81 -4.22 -24.28
CA TRP A 92 9.15 -5.42 -23.49
C TRP A 92 9.32 -5.08 -22.00
N ALA A 93 9.92 -3.93 -21.68
CA ALA A 93 10.13 -3.48 -20.31
C ALA A 93 8.78 -3.14 -19.66
N ALA A 94 7.90 -2.45 -20.40
CA ALA A 94 6.53 -2.20 -19.93
C ALA A 94 5.76 -3.49 -19.65
N PHE A 95 5.89 -4.49 -20.52
CA PHE A 95 5.27 -5.81 -20.29
C PHE A 95 5.81 -6.46 -19.01
N ALA A 96 7.13 -6.54 -18.84
CA ALA A 96 7.76 -7.12 -17.66
C ALA A 96 7.35 -6.38 -16.37
N VAL A 97 7.43 -5.05 -16.38
CA VAL A 97 7.06 -4.19 -15.24
C VAL A 97 5.57 -4.34 -14.89
N GLY A 98 4.69 -4.41 -15.88
CA GLY A 98 3.26 -4.63 -15.66
C GLY A 98 2.97 -5.97 -14.98
N TRP A 99 3.61 -7.05 -15.43
CA TRP A 99 3.47 -8.37 -14.80
C TRP A 99 4.07 -8.44 -13.41
N LEU A 100 5.26 -7.87 -13.21
CA LEU A 100 5.88 -7.80 -11.88
C LEU A 100 5.01 -7.01 -10.90
N TYR A 101 4.42 -5.92 -11.36
CA TYR A 101 3.49 -5.13 -10.55
C TYR A 101 2.26 -5.94 -10.15
N TRP A 102 1.60 -6.59 -11.10
CA TRP A 102 0.43 -7.42 -10.81
C TRP A 102 0.77 -8.57 -9.84
N TYR A 103 1.87 -9.30 -10.11
CA TYR A 103 2.33 -10.39 -9.27
C TYR A 103 2.65 -9.94 -7.84
N LEU A 104 3.28 -8.76 -7.70
CA LEU A 104 3.57 -8.16 -6.40
C LEU A 104 2.29 -7.94 -5.59
N PHE A 105 1.22 -7.44 -6.22
CA PHE A 105 -0.06 -7.27 -5.52
C PHE A 105 -0.71 -8.59 -5.13
N VAL A 106 -0.67 -9.60 -6.00
CA VAL A 106 -1.16 -10.95 -5.66
C VAL A 106 -0.42 -11.50 -4.44
N ALA A 107 0.90 -11.38 -4.40
CA ALA A 107 1.72 -11.87 -3.29
C ALA A 107 1.46 -11.11 -1.98
N ILE A 108 1.38 -9.77 -2.04
CA ILE A 108 1.13 -8.93 -0.85
C ILE A 108 -0.25 -9.23 -0.27
N ILE A 109 -1.29 -9.25 -1.11
CA ILE A 109 -2.67 -9.49 -0.65
C ILE A 109 -2.79 -10.89 -0.02
N ALA A 110 -2.17 -11.91 -0.62
CA ALA A 110 -2.14 -13.25 -0.06
C ALA A 110 -1.42 -13.28 1.31
N PHE A 111 -0.26 -12.62 1.40
CA PHE A 111 0.49 -12.52 2.66
C PHE A 111 -0.32 -11.82 3.76
N GLU A 112 -0.95 -10.69 3.47
CA GLU A 112 -1.77 -9.97 4.44
C GLU A 112 -2.96 -10.80 4.93
N ALA A 113 -3.62 -11.55 4.05
CA ALA A 113 -4.72 -12.44 4.42
C ALA A 113 -4.26 -13.60 5.31
N VAL A 114 -3.07 -14.17 5.05
CA VAL A 114 -2.47 -15.20 5.91
C VAL A 114 -2.20 -14.65 7.31
N VAL A 115 -1.57 -13.49 7.40
CA VAL A 115 -1.26 -12.86 8.69
C VAL A 115 -2.53 -12.51 9.46
N ALA A 116 -3.52 -11.89 8.80
CA ALA A 116 -4.80 -11.58 9.41
C ALA A 116 -5.52 -12.85 9.92
N GLY A 117 -5.48 -13.93 9.14
CA GLY A 117 -6.06 -15.21 9.52
C GLY A 117 -5.35 -15.88 10.69
N GLN A 118 -4.03 -15.76 10.81
CA GLN A 118 -3.28 -16.26 11.97
C GLN A 118 -3.65 -15.51 13.25
N VAL A 119 -3.78 -14.18 13.18
CA VAL A 119 -4.18 -13.36 14.34
C VAL A 119 -5.59 -13.70 14.79
N ILE A 120 -6.56 -13.71 13.86
CA ILE A 120 -7.97 -13.98 14.16
C ILE A 120 -8.17 -15.44 14.59
N GLY A 121 -7.53 -16.38 13.90
CA GLY A 121 -7.58 -17.81 14.23
C GLY A 121 -7.02 -18.10 15.63
N GLY A 122 -5.93 -17.42 16.01
CA GLY A 122 -5.38 -17.49 17.36
C GLY A 122 -6.33 -16.99 18.45
N TRP A 123 -7.14 -15.96 18.18
CA TRP A 123 -8.12 -15.45 19.14
C TRP A 123 -9.39 -16.30 19.24
N LEU A 124 -9.87 -16.83 18.11
CA LEU A 124 -11.12 -17.57 18.03
C LEU A 124 -10.95 -19.09 18.19
N GLY A 125 -9.70 -19.59 18.19
CA GLY A 125 -9.41 -21.03 18.19
C GLY A 125 -9.82 -21.74 16.90
N VAL A 126 -9.95 -21.00 15.79
CA VAL A 126 -10.39 -21.50 14.48
C VAL A 126 -9.16 -21.73 13.60
N PRO A 127 -9.14 -22.76 12.71
CA PRO A 127 -8.02 -22.98 11.82
C PRO A 127 -7.67 -21.74 10.98
N ASN A 128 -6.39 -21.36 10.97
CA ASN A 128 -5.91 -20.14 10.32
C ASN A 128 -6.35 -20.00 8.85
N TRP A 129 -6.38 -21.11 8.10
CA TRP A 129 -6.78 -21.10 6.69
C TRP A 129 -8.24 -20.68 6.49
N LEU A 130 -9.15 -21.08 7.40
CA LEU A 130 -10.56 -20.66 7.37
C LEU A 130 -10.67 -19.16 7.65
N CYS A 131 -9.92 -18.66 8.63
CA CYS A 131 -9.90 -17.23 8.95
C CYS A 131 -9.32 -16.41 7.79
N SER A 132 -8.22 -16.86 7.16
CA SER A 132 -7.63 -16.19 6.00
C SER A 132 -8.59 -16.12 4.81
N LEU A 133 -9.25 -17.24 4.49
CA LEU A 133 -10.28 -17.26 3.44
C LEU A 133 -11.47 -16.35 3.79
N GLY A 134 -11.90 -16.35 5.06
CA GLY A 134 -12.98 -15.48 5.54
C GLY A 134 -12.65 -14.00 5.37
N VAL A 135 -11.44 -13.58 5.79
CA VAL A 135 -10.96 -12.20 5.59
C VAL A 135 -10.94 -11.87 4.10
N MET A 136 -10.35 -12.73 3.26
CA MET A 136 -10.31 -12.50 1.82
C MET A 136 -11.71 -12.36 1.21
N ALA A 137 -12.65 -13.23 1.59
CA ALA A 137 -14.03 -13.21 1.11
C ALA A 137 -14.74 -11.90 1.50
N VAL A 138 -14.51 -11.39 2.71
CA VAL A 138 -15.04 -10.09 3.15
C VAL A 138 -14.48 -8.95 2.30
N PHE A 139 -13.17 -8.88 2.09
CA PHE A 139 -12.54 -7.81 1.30
C PHE A 139 -12.97 -7.86 -0.16
N VAL A 140 -13.02 -9.05 -0.77
CA VAL A 140 -13.54 -9.24 -2.14
C VAL A 140 -15.02 -8.85 -2.20
N GLY A 141 -15.83 -9.27 -1.23
CA GLY A 141 -17.25 -8.92 -1.16
C GLY A 141 -17.47 -7.41 -1.06
N LEU A 142 -16.71 -6.71 -0.20
CA LEU A 142 -16.76 -5.25 -0.08
C LEU A 142 -16.34 -4.56 -1.38
N ASN A 143 -15.31 -5.06 -2.05
CA ASN A 143 -14.83 -4.52 -3.31
C ASN A 143 -15.86 -4.67 -4.43
N LEU A 144 -16.49 -5.85 -4.55
CA LEU A 144 -17.54 -6.12 -5.53
C LEU A 144 -18.84 -5.35 -5.26
N TYR A 145 -19.19 -5.15 -3.98
CA TYR A 145 -20.38 -4.36 -3.62
C TYR A 145 -20.17 -2.87 -3.84
N SER A 146 -19.03 -2.32 -3.41
CA SER A 146 -18.70 -0.91 -3.62
C SER A 146 -17.20 -0.66 -3.47
N ALA A 147 -16.53 -0.33 -4.57
CA ALA A 147 -15.15 0.14 -4.56
C ALA A 147 -14.94 1.36 -3.64
N ARG A 148 -15.97 2.20 -3.47
CA ARG A 148 -15.94 3.33 -2.54
C ARG A 148 -16.04 2.86 -1.09
N GLY A 149 -16.93 1.93 -0.79
CA GLY A 149 -17.06 1.34 0.54
C GLY A 149 -15.77 0.64 0.98
N PHE A 150 -15.12 -0.06 0.06
CA PHE A 150 -13.77 -0.61 0.25
C PHE A 150 -12.76 0.48 0.61
N GLY A 151 -12.71 1.57 -0.17
CA GLY A 151 -11.78 2.67 0.11
C GLY A 151 -12.05 3.39 1.44
N GLU A 152 -13.31 3.47 1.89
CA GLU A 152 -13.65 4.02 3.20
C GLU A 152 -13.24 3.06 4.35
N ALA A 153 -13.40 1.76 4.17
CA ALA A 153 -12.93 0.76 5.12
C ALA A 153 -11.39 0.78 5.25
N GLU A 154 -10.68 0.80 4.13
CA GLU A 154 -9.21 0.91 4.14
C GLU A 154 -8.74 2.23 4.77
N PHE A 155 -9.43 3.34 4.51
CA PHE A 155 -9.13 4.62 5.15
C PHE A 155 -9.19 4.54 6.68
N LEU A 156 -10.22 3.90 7.23
CA LEU A 156 -10.35 3.70 8.68
C LEU A 156 -9.26 2.77 9.22
N LEU A 157 -8.99 1.66 8.55
CA LEU A 157 -7.94 0.72 8.93
C LEU A 157 -6.55 1.36 8.88
N ALA A 158 -6.27 2.19 7.87
CA ALA A 158 -5.04 2.98 7.78
C ALA A 158 -4.87 3.92 8.98
N GLY A 159 -5.96 4.58 9.40
CA GLY A 159 -5.97 5.41 10.60
C GLY A 159 -5.61 4.63 11.87
N ILE A 160 -6.20 3.44 12.04
CA ILE A 160 -5.89 2.54 13.17
C ILE A 160 -4.42 2.12 13.15
N LYS A 161 -3.91 1.68 11.99
CA LYS A 161 -2.50 1.27 11.84
C LYS A 161 -1.53 2.37 12.27
N ILE A 162 -1.76 3.60 11.84
CA ILE A 162 -0.91 4.76 12.21
C ILE A 162 -1.01 5.02 13.72
N ALA A 163 -2.21 5.01 14.28
CA ALA A 163 -2.40 5.20 15.72
C ALA A 163 -1.66 4.12 16.53
N THR A 164 -1.72 2.85 16.11
CA THR A 164 -0.99 1.75 16.74
C THR A 164 0.52 1.98 16.73
N ILE A 165 1.10 2.43 15.60
CA ILE A 165 2.54 2.73 15.52
C ILE A 165 2.92 3.84 16.49
N LEU A 166 2.12 4.92 16.59
CA LEU A 166 2.40 6.03 17.50
C LEU A 166 2.37 5.58 18.96
N VAL A 167 1.37 4.77 19.35
CA VAL A 167 1.25 4.24 20.71
C VAL A 167 2.43 3.32 21.05
N LEU A 168 2.77 2.38 20.17
CA LEU A 168 3.89 1.47 20.37
C LEU A 168 5.24 2.20 20.40
N GLY A 169 5.42 3.20 19.54
CA GLY A 169 6.64 4.01 19.50
C GLY A 169 6.85 4.82 20.78
N VAL A 170 5.82 5.52 21.26
CA VAL A 170 5.89 6.26 22.53
C VAL A 170 6.09 5.31 23.71
N GLY A 171 5.37 4.17 23.74
CA GLY A 171 5.54 3.16 24.76
C GLY A 171 6.96 2.59 24.81
N ALA A 172 7.58 2.33 23.66
CA ALA A 172 8.96 1.86 23.58
C ALA A 172 9.96 2.89 24.13
N VAL A 173 9.78 4.18 23.82
CA VAL A 173 10.65 5.26 24.36
C VAL A 173 10.47 5.44 25.87
N GLY A 174 9.27 5.23 26.40
CA GLY A 174 9.01 5.31 27.85
C GLY A 174 9.53 4.12 28.66
N TYR A 175 9.91 3.02 28.00
CA TYR A 175 10.47 1.82 28.62
C TYR A 175 12.01 1.75 28.60
N VAL A 176 12.67 2.71 27.93
CA VAL A 176 14.14 2.89 27.86
C VAL A 176 14.57 3.99 28.81
#